data_AF-A0A7J8ZSA7-F1
#
_entry.id   AF-A0A7J8ZSA7-F1
#
_cell.length_a   1.000
_cell.length_b   1.000
_cell.length_c   1.000
_cell.angle_alpha   90.00
_cell.angle_beta   90.00
_cell.angle_gamma   90.00
#
_symmetry.space_group_name_H-M   'P 1'
#
loop_
_entity.id
_entity.type
_entity.pdbx_description
1 polymer ?
#
loop_
_entity_poly.entity_id
_entity_poly.type
_entity_poly.pdbx_seq_one_letter_code
_entity_poly.pdbx_strand_id
1 'polypeptide(L)'
;MASTTIGEYRTQFEKDKALARRFQPVWINEPSQEDAVGILLGLREKYESHHRCKYTLEAINAAVYLSARYIPDRYLPDKAIDLIDEAGSRARIEAFRRKRERETDILSKAPDDYWEEIRTVQAMHEVVLASRLKHCNGASNVDDSSEDLFKSQLPSASDDDEPIMVGPEEIATVASAWSGIPAQQITADERMLLVGLEEQLKKKVVGQDEAVAAISQAVKRSRVGLKDPDRPIATMIFCGPTGVGKTELTKALAACYFGSVSLHFESLGSAFSCLFI
;
A
#
# COMPACT_ATOMS: atom_id res chain seq x y z
N MET A 1 -19.13 12.72 -29.84
CA MET A 1 -19.29 13.05 -28.41
C MET A 1 -18.09 13.86 -27.99
N ALA A 2 -18.27 14.86 -27.12
CA ALA A 2 -17.16 15.60 -26.52
C ALA A 2 -17.09 15.23 -25.04
N SER A 3 -15.88 15.14 -24.49
CA SER A 3 -15.64 15.00 -23.05
C SER A 3 -14.98 16.29 -22.56
N THR A 4 -15.43 16.82 -21.43
CA THR A 4 -14.88 18.04 -20.84
C THR A 4 -15.04 18.00 -19.32
N THR A 5 -14.15 18.68 -18.61
CA THR A 5 -14.26 18.81 -17.15
C THR A 5 -15.30 19.87 -16.77
N ILE A 6 -15.78 19.83 -15.53
CA ILE A 6 -16.77 20.81 -15.03
C ILE A 6 -16.28 22.26 -15.17
N GLY A 7 -14.98 22.50 -14.97
CA GLY A 7 -14.36 23.82 -15.05
C GLY A 7 -14.30 24.36 -16.49
N GLU A 8 -13.92 23.50 -17.44
CA GLU A 8 -13.89 23.83 -18.86
C GLU A 8 -15.29 24.04 -19.43
N TYR A 9 -16.26 23.21 -19.04
CA TYR A 9 -17.66 23.35 -19.46
C TYR A 9 -18.22 24.73 -19.09
N ARG A 10 -18.04 25.16 -17.84
CA ARG A 10 -18.50 26.48 -17.36
C ARG A 10 -17.84 27.64 -18.08
N THR A 11 -16.55 27.50 -18.41
CA THR A 11 -15.79 28.59 -19.01
C THR A 11 -16.02 28.73 -20.51
N GLN A 12 -16.19 27.63 -21.23
CA GLN A 12 -16.24 27.60 -22.70
C GLN A 12 -17.63 27.31 -23.26
N PHE A 13 -18.35 26.33 -22.72
CA PHE A 13 -19.63 25.88 -23.28
C PHE A 13 -20.81 26.71 -22.77
N GLU A 14 -20.82 27.04 -21.48
CA GLU A 14 -21.93 27.77 -20.87
C GLU A 14 -21.99 29.24 -21.35
N LYS A 15 -20.84 29.80 -21.75
CA LYS A 15 -20.77 31.17 -22.29
C LYS A 15 -21.21 31.26 -23.75
N ASP A 16 -21.05 30.20 -24.55
CA ASP A 16 -21.39 30.21 -25.96
C ASP A 16 -22.82 29.70 -26.21
N LYS A 17 -23.72 30.63 -26.57
CA LYS A 17 -25.12 30.34 -26.90
C LYS A 17 -25.29 29.39 -28.11
N ALA A 18 -24.35 29.33 -29.03
CA ALA A 18 -24.43 28.43 -30.18
C ALA A 18 -24.16 26.99 -29.77
N LEU A 19 -23.17 26.77 -28.91
CA LEU A 19 -22.83 25.45 -28.38
C LEU A 19 -23.92 24.94 -27.43
N ALA A 20 -24.41 25.78 -26.52
CA ALA A 20 -25.47 25.42 -25.57
C ALA A 20 -26.77 24.94 -26.23
N ARG A 21 -27.03 25.31 -27.50
CA ARG A 21 -28.20 24.87 -28.27
C ARG A 21 -27.98 23.56 -29.02
N ARG A 22 -26.73 23.18 -29.26
CA ARG A 22 -26.37 21.98 -30.06
C ARG A 22 -25.95 20.80 -29.18
N PHE A 23 -25.50 21.07 -27.96
CA PHE A 23 -25.03 20.06 -27.03
C PHE A 23 -25.99 19.91 -25.86
N GLN A 24 -26.31 18.66 -25.52
CA GLN A 24 -27.00 18.31 -24.29
C GLN A 24 -25.96 17.82 -23.27
N PRO A 25 -25.85 18.45 -22.09
CA PRO A 25 -24.93 17.98 -21.06
C PRO A 25 -25.44 16.67 -20.45
N VAL A 26 -24.53 15.70 -20.32
CA VAL A 26 -24.75 14.46 -19.58
C VAL A 26 -23.73 14.44 -18.45
N TRP A 27 -24.22 14.48 -17.20
CA TRP A 27 -23.36 14.46 -16.03
C TRP A 27 -22.89 13.04 -15.76
N ILE A 28 -21.57 12.86 -15.66
CA ILE A 28 -20.94 11.60 -15.32
C ILE A 28 -20.37 11.79 -13.91
N ASN A 29 -20.85 10.98 -12.97
CA ASN A 29 -20.37 10.98 -11.60
C ASN A 29 -19.20 10.01 -11.44
N GLU A 30 -18.40 10.21 -10.40
CA GLU A 30 -17.39 9.24 -9.97
C GLU A 30 -18.07 7.89 -9.66
N PRO A 31 -17.53 6.75 -10.12
CA PRO A 31 -18.08 5.43 -9.82
C PRO A 31 -18.00 5.12 -8.32
N SER A 32 -18.89 4.26 -7.86
CA SER A 32 -18.80 3.72 -6.49
C SER A 32 -17.53 2.88 -6.33
N GLN A 33 -17.09 2.65 -5.09
CA GLN A 33 -15.92 1.78 -4.83
C GLN A 33 -16.13 0.36 -5.38
N GLU A 34 -17.36 -0.16 -5.28
CA GLU A 34 -17.71 -1.49 -5.81
C GLU A 34 -17.62 -1.53 -7.33
N ASP A 35 -18.15 -0.50 -8.01
CA ASP A 35 -18.05 -0.38 -9.46
C ASP A 35 -16.60 -0.22 -9.92
N ALA A 36 -15.80 0.57 -9.19
CA ALA A 36 -14.38 0.72 -9.45
C ALA A 36 -13.65 -0.63 -9.35
N VAL A 37 -13.90 -1.43 -8.31
CA VAL A 37 -13.35 -2.79 -8.21
C VAL A 37 -13.73 -3.63 -9.43
N GLY A 38 -14.99 -3.57 -9.88
CA GLY A 38 -15.44 -4.24 -11.10
C GLY A 38 -14.68 -3.81 -12.36
N ILE A 39 -14.41 -2.51 -12.50
CA ILE A 39 -13.61 -1.96 -13.59
C ILE A 39 -12.16 -2.47 -13.54
N LEU A 40 -11.52 -2.44 -12.36
CA LEU A 40 -10.14 -2.91 -12.21
C LEU A 40 -10.04 -4.43 -12.48
N LEU A 41 -11.03 -5.22 -12.10
CA LEU A 41 -11.09 -6.66 -12.43
C LEU A 41 -11.16 -6.88 -13.95
N GLY A 42 -11.91 -6.06 -14.68
CA GLY A 42 -11.97 -6.12 -16.14
C GLY A 42 -10.67 -5.68 -16.84
N LEU A 43 -9.87 -4.83 -16.19
CA LEU A 43 -8.58 -4.36 -16.71
C LEU A 43 -7.39 -5.24 -16.28
N ARG A 44 -7.57 -6.06 -15.25
CA ARG A 44 -6.55 -6.88 -14.61
C ARG A 44 -5.66 -7.64 -15.61
N GLU A 45 -6.27 -8.40 -16.52
CA GLU A 45 -5.53 -9.24 -17.48
C GLU A 45 -4.54 -8.43 -18.35
N LYS A 46 -4.95 -7.21 -18.73
CA LYS A 46 -4.08 -6.32 -19.52
C LYS A 46 -2.86 -5.88 -18.72
N TYR A 47 -3.05 -5.46 -17.48
CA TYR A 47 -1.93 -5.02 -16.62
C TYR A 47 -1.04 -6.18 -16.19
N GLU A 48 -1.61 -7.36 -15.91
CA GLU A 48 -0.85 -8.57 -15.60
C GLU A 48 0.08 -8.95 -16.77
N SER A 49 -0.44 -8.92 -18.00
CA SER A 49 0.36 -9.20 -19.19
C SER A 49 1.46 -8.15 -19.44
N HIS A 50 1.16 -6.87 -19.20
CA HIS A 50 2.09 -5.77 -19.42
C HIS A 50 3.26 -5.76 -18.41
N HIS A 51 2.96 -6.04 -17.14
CA HIS A 51 3.96 -6.00 -16.06
C HIS A 51 4.57 -7.36 -15.73
N ARG A 52 4.05 -8.45 -16.30
CA ARG A 52 4.42 -9.85 -15.98
C ARG A 52 4.25 -10.15 -14.48
N CYS A 53 3.14 -9.70 -13.91
CA CYS A 53 2.78 -9.92 -12.52
C CYS A 53 1.36 -10.47 -12.41
N LYS A 54 1.00 -10.98 -11.24
CA LYS A 54 -0.37 -11.37 -10.90
C LYS A 54 -0.86 -10.54 -9.73
N TYR A 55 -1.99 -9.87 -9.88
CA TYR A 55 -2.57 -9.09 -8.80
C TYR A 55 -3.50 -9.97 -7.96
N THR A 56 -3.36 -9.97 -6.64
CA THR A 56 -4.35 -10.63 -5.79
C THR A 56 -5.65 -9.82 -5.76
N LEU A 57 -6.78 -10.49 -5.45
CA LEU A 57 -8.05 -9.78 -5.28
C LEU A 57 -7.96 -8.75 -4.14
N GLU A 58 -7.21 -9.08 -3.09
CA GLU A 58 -6.91 -8.20 -1.98
C GLU A 58 -6.14 -6.95 -2.41
N ALA A 59 -5.18 -7.08 -3.34
CA ALA A 59 -4.45 -5.94 -3.89
C ALA A 59 -5.37 -4.96 -4.64
N ILE A 60 -6.31 -5.48 -5.44
CA ILE A 60 -7.27 -4.66 -6.18
C ILE A 60 -8.20 -3.91 -5.22
N ASN A 61 -8.73 -4.61 -4.22
CA ASN A 61 -9.58 -4.01 -3.20
C ASN A 61 -8.80 -2.95 -2.39
N ALA A 62 -7.54 -3.24 -2.03
CA ALA A 62 -6.67 -2.30 -1.36
C ALA A 62 -6.40 -1.06 -2.21
N ALA A 63 -6.17 -1.21 -3.52
CA ALA A 63 -5.92 -0.07 -4.41
C ALA A 63 -7.10 0.90 -4.45
N VAL A 64 -8.33 0.38 -4.56
CA VAL A 64 -9.54 1.21 -4.54
C VAL A 64 -9.74 1.85 -3.17
N TYR A 65 -9.63 1.06 -2.09
CA TYR A 65 -9.83 1.56 -0.73
C TYR A 65 -8.82 2.65 -0.33
N LEU A 66 -7.53 2.40 -0.57
CA LEU A 66 -6.45 3.30 -0.19
C LEU A 66 -6.48 4.59 -1.03
N SER A 67 -6.74 4.48 -2.32
CA SER A 67 -6.85 5.66 -3.19
C SER A 67 -8.07 6.51 -2.86
N ALA A 68 -9.23 5.91 -2.57
CA ALA A 68 -10.42 6.64 -2.16
C ALA A 68 -10.19 7.45 -0.88
N ARG A 69 -9.39 6.92 0.04
CA ARG A 69 -9.21 7.48 1.38
C ARG A 69 -8.05 8.44 1.53
N TYR A 70 -6.90 8.12 0.92
CA TYR A 70 -5.64 8.83 1.15
C TYR A 70 -5.24 9.73 -0.03
N ILE A 71 -5.93 9.62 -1.17
CA ILE A 71 -5.67 10.41 -2.40
C ILE A 71 -6.99 11.10 -2.82
N PRO A 72 -7.38 12.20 -2.14
CA PRO A 72 -8.66 12.89 -2.38
C PRO A 72 -8.63 13.86 -3.58
N ASP A 73 -7.45 14.20 -4.09
CA ASP A 73 -7.22 15.13 -5.20
C ASP A 73 -7.51 14.51 -6.58
N ARG A 74 -7.78 13.20 -6.62
CA ARG A 74 -8.05 12.43 -7.83
C ARG A 74 -9.34 11.62 -7.70
N TYR A 75 -9.91 11.27 -8.86
CA TYR A 75 -11.17 10.56 -8.96
C TYR A 75 -10.97 9.07 -9.27
N LEU A 76 -11.83 8.21 -8.74
CA LEU A 76 -11.96 6.82 -9.16
C LEU A 76 -12.51 6.75 -10.60
N PRO A 77 -12.17 5.69 -11.36
CA PRO A 77 -11.27 4.58 -11.03
C PRO A 77 -9.79 4.89 -11.32
N ASP A 78 -9.50 6.03 -11.94
CA ASP A 78 -8.19 6.42 -12.48
C ASP A 78 -7.07 6.34 -11.43
N LYS A 79 -7.27 6.94 -10.26
CA LYS A 79 -6.30 6.86 -9.16
C LYS A 79 -5.99 5.45 -8.68
N ALA A 80 -6.95 4.53 -8.75
CA ALA A 80 -6.74 3.15 -8.33
C ALA A 80 -6.01 2.35 -9.41
N ILE A 81 -6.27 2.66 -10.69
CA ILE A 81 -5.54 2.09 -11.83
C ILE A 81 -4.07 2.47 -11.75
N ASP A 82 -3.77 3.74 -11.50
CA ASP A 82 -2.37 4.18 -11.44
C ASP A 82 -1.60 3.55 -10.26
N LEU A 83 -2.25 3.33 -9.11
CA LEU A 83 -1.63 2.59 -7.99
C LEU A 83 -1.28 1.16 -8.39
N ILE A 84 -2.15 0.47 -9.13
CA ILE A 84 -1.90 -0.89 -9.63
C ILE A 84 -0.77 -0.89 -10.66
N ASP A 85 -0.76 0.09 -11.57
CA ASP A 85 0.25 0.23 -12.62
C ASP A 85 1.65 0.43 -12.02
N GLU A 86 1.76 1.39 -11.09
CA GLU A 86 3.02 1.67 -10.43
C GLU A 86 3.46 0.52 -9.52
N ALA A 87 2.55 -0.12 -8.78
CA ALA A 87 2.89 -1.30 -7.98
C ALA A 87 3.38 -2.48 -8.83
N GLY A 88 2.76 -2.72 -10.00
CA GLY A 88 3.20 -3.75 -10.94
C GLY A 88 4.59 -3.49 -11.49
N SER A 89 4.84 -2.26 -11.95
CA SER A 89 6.16 -1.87 -12.47
C SER A 89 7.25 -1.96 -11.40
N ARG A 90 6.94 -1.54 -10.17
CA ARG A 90 7.85 -1.58 -9.02
C ARG A 90 8.18 -3.01 -8.63
N ALA A 91 7.17 -3.89 -8.54
CA ALA A 91 7.36 -5.30 -8.21
C ALA A 91 8.28 -5.98 -9.23
N ARG A 92 8.12 -5.65 -10.53
CA ARG A 92 9.02 -6.13 -11.60
C ARG A 92 10.46 -5.68 -11.41
N ILE A 93 10.68 -4.39 -11.11
CA ILE A 93 12.03 -3.84 -10.90
C ILE A 93 12.67 -4.47 -9.66
N GLU A 94 11.92 -4.64 -8.58
CA GLU A 94 12.42 -5.21 -7.33
C GLU A 94 12.80 -6.68 -7.46
N ALA A 95 12.00 -7.47 -8.20
CA ALA A 95 12.35 -8.85 -8.51
C ALA A 95 13.64 -8.94 -9.34
N PHE A 96 13.78 -8.09 -10.37
CA PHE A 96 15.01 -8.02 -11.17
C PHE A 96 16.23 -7.63 -10.32
N ARG A 97 16.06 -6.66 -9.42
CA ARG A 97 17.11 -6.22 -8.50
C ARG A 97 17.52 -7.35 -7.55
N ARG A 98 16.58 -8.05 -6.93
CA ARG A 98 16.85 -9.19 -6.04
C ARG A 98 17.58 -10.32 -6.77
N LYS A 99 17.23 -10.61 -8.04
CA LYS A 99 17.95 -11.59 -8.86
C LYS A 99 19.41 -11.19 -9.05
N ARG A 100 19.66 -9.94 -9.45
CA ARG A 100 21.02 -9.42 -9.63
C ARG A 100 21.81 -9.42 -8.31
N GLU A 101 21.18 -9.07 -7.19
CA GLU A 101 21.82 -9.08 -5.87
C GLU A 101 22.28 -10.50 -5.49
N ARG A 102 21.46 -11.53 -5.71
CA ARG A 102 21.87 -12.93 -5.48
C ARG A 102 23.03 -13.35 -6.38
N GLU A 103 23.00 -12.98 -7.66
CA GLU A 103 24.08 -13.27 -8.60
C GLU A 103 25.40 -12.57 -8.18
N THR A 104 25.32 -11.33 -7.71
CA THR A 104 26.50 -10.60 -7.21
C THR A 104 26.99 -11.08 -5.86
N ASP A 105 26.09 -11.52 -4.97
CA ASP A 105 26.43 -12.05 -3.65
C ASP A 105 27.30 -13.30 -3.80
N ILE A 106 26.91 -14.21 -4.69
CA ILE A 106 27.73 -15.37 -5.09
C ILE A 106 29.12 -14.87 -5.53
N LEU A 107 29.22 -13.98 -6.51
CA LEU A 107 30.51 -13.51 -7.03
C LEU A 107 31.37 -12.71 -6.02
N SER A 108 30.79 -12.25 -4.90
CA SER A 108 31.46 -11.42 -3.90
C SER A 108 32.01 -12.19 -2.69
N LYS A 109 31.63 -13.47 -2.51
CA LYS A 109 32.17 -14.31 -1.44
C LYS A 109 33.69 -14.44 -1.57
N ALA A 110 34.40 -14.36 -0.44
CA ALA A 110 35.86 -14.51 -0.45
C ALA A 110 36.24 -15.95 -0.83
N PRO A 111 37.41 -16.18 -1.48
CA PRO A 111 37.84 -17.52 -1.85
C PRO A 111 37.83 -18.53 -0.70
N ASP A 112 38.07 -18.07 0.53
CA ASP A 112 38.13 -18.91 1.73
C ASP A 112 36.75 -19.45 2.15
N ASP A 113 35.67 -18.65 1.99
CA ASP A 113 34.30 -19.07 2.34
C ASP A 113 33.85 -20.27 1.48
N TYR A 114 34.26 -20.29 0.20
CA TYR A 114 34.01 -21.41 -0.70
C TYR A 114 34.69 -22.70 -0.23
N TRP A 115 35.91 -22.61 0.28
CA TRP A 115 36.63 -23.78 0.81
C TRP A 115 36.00 -24.32 2.08
N GLU A 116 35.34 -23.48 2.89
CA GLU A 116 34.55 -23.93 4.03
C GLU A 116 33.25 -24.62 3.61
N GLU A 117 32.52 -24.09 2.63
CA GLU A 117 31.35 -24.75 2.05
C GLU A 117 31.74 -26.11 1.42
N ILE A 118 32.83 -26.19 0.64
CA ILE A 118 33.30 -27.46 0.05
C ILE A 118 33.65 -28.48 1.15
N ARG A 119 34.33 -28.06 2.23
CA ARG A 119 34.69 -28.94 3.34
C ARG A 119 33.48 -29.47 4.09
N THR A 120 32.50 -28.61 4.35
CA THR A 120 31.28 -29.02 5.06
C THR A 120 30.45 -29.99 4.22
N VAL A 121 30.31 -29.74 2.91
CA VAL A 121 29.65 -30.66 1.98
C VAL A 121 30.37 -32.01 1.90
N GLN A 122 31.71 -32.01 1.82
CA GLN A 122 32.51 -33.25 1.83
C GLN A 122 32.33 -34.03 3.12
N ALA A 123 32.36 -33.36 4.28
CA ALA A 123 32.16 -34.00 5.58
C ALA A 123 30.75 -34.58 5.72
N MET A 124 29.71 -33.87 5.25
CA MET A 124 28.34 -34.39 5.23
C MET A 124 28.21 -35.61 4.33
N HIS A 125 28.82 -35.59 3.13
CA HIS A 125 28.83 -36.72 2.22
C HIS A 125 29.48 -37.95 2.85
N GLU A 126 30.60 -37.77 3.55
CA GLU A 126 31.30 -38.84 4.26
C GLU A 126 30.44 -39.45 5.37
N VAL A 127 29.71 -38.63 6.13
CA VAL A 127 28.75 -39.10 7.16
C VAL A 127 27.59 -39.87 6.54
N VAL A 128 27.06 -39.42 5.39
CA VAL A 128 25.99 -40.11 4.66
C VAL A 128 26.47 -41.46 4.12
N LEU A 129 27.66 -41.51 3.52
CA LEU A 129 28.27 -42.76 3.03
C LEU A 129 28.53 -43.75 4.18
N ALA A 130 29.07 -43.28 5.30
CA ALA A 130 29.28 -44.11 6.48
C ALA A 130 27.96 -44.63 7.06
N SER A 131 26.88 -43.83 7.03
CA SER A 131 25.55 -44.25 7.48
C SER A 131 24.94 -45.28 6.53
N ARG A 132 25.12 -45.14 5.21
CA ARG A 132 24.69 -46.10 4.19
C ARG A 132 25.42 -47.44 4.36
N LEU A 133 26.74 -47.43 4.58
CA LEU A 133 27.55 -48.63 4.86
C LEU A 133 27.14 -49.35 6.15
N LYS A 134 26.81 -48.60 7.22
CA LYS A 134 26.30 -49.18 8.48
C LYS A 134 24.94 -49.86 8.30
N HIS A 135 24.09 -49.34 7.41
CA HIS A 135 22.81 -49.97 7.08
C HIS A 135 22.98 -51.25 6.23
N CYS A 136 24.03 -51.35 5.41
CA CYS A 136 24.30 -52.56 4.60
C CYS A 136 24.83 -53.77 5.40
N ASN A 137 25.45 -53.56 6.57
CA ASN A 137 25.94 -54.65 7.42
C ASN A 137 24.85 -55.30 8.31
N GLY A 138 23.61 -54.78 8.28
CA GLY A 138 22.49 -55.24 9.12
C GLY A 138 21.34 -55.93 8.39
N ALA A 139 21.25 -55.86 7.06
CA ALA A 139 20.23 -56.57 6.29
C ALA A 139 20.63 -56.72 4.81
N SER A 140 20.79 -57.96 4.37
CA SER A 140 20.70 -58.32 2.96
C SER A 140 19.25 -58.19 2.50
N ASN A 141 18.97 -57.30 1.55
CA ASN A 141 18.24 -57.61 0.31
C ASN A 141 18.16 -56.36 -0.57
N VAL A 142 18.32 -56.64 -1.86
CA VAL A 142 18.36 -55.74 -3.01
C VAL A 142 17.10 -54.88 -3.10
N ASP A 143 17.24 -53.57 -3.19
CA ASP A 143 16.54 -52.81 -4.23
C ASP A 143 17.35 -51.57 -4.63
N ASP A 144 17.90 -51.64 -5.84
CA ASP A 144 18.72 -50.63 -6.47
C ASP A 144 17.81 -49.62 -7.20
N SER A 145 17.29 -48.65 -6.45
CA SER A 145 16.45 -47.57 -7.00
C SER A 145 16.71 -46.22 -6.32
N SER A 146 17.90 -46.04 -5.74
CA SER A 146 18.20 -44.89 -4.85
C SER A 146 19.10 -43.80 -5.48
N GLU A 147 19.16 -43.73 -6.81
CA GLU A 147 19.78 -42.59 -7.51
C GLU A 147 18.82 -41.41 -7.73
N ASP A 148 17.51 -41.57 -7.49
CA ASP A 148 16.51 -40.50 -7.71
C ASP A 148 16.36 -39.48 -6.56
N LEU A 149 16.99 -39.73 -5.40
CA LEU A 149 16.78 -38.90 -4.19
C LEU A 149 17.70 -37.68 -4.06
N PHE A 150 18.75 -37.57 -4.87
CA PHE A 150 19.74 -36.47 -4.80
C PHE A 150 19.57 -35.39 -5.87
N LYS A 151 18.43 -35.40 -6.60
CA LYS A 151 18.09 -34.36 -7.59
C LYS A 151 17.26 -33.21 -7.02
N SER A 152 17.02 -33.19 -5.71
CA SER A 152 16.10 -32.25 -5.04
C SER A 152 16.74 -30.96 -4.52
N GLN A 153 18.06 -30.75 -4.69
CA GLN A 153 18.76 -29.57 -4.15
C GLN A 153 19.75 -28.91 -5.12
N LEU A 154 19.57 -29.11 -6.43
CA LEU A 154 20.07 -28.14 -7.40
C LEU A 154 18.93 -27.13 -7.61
N PRO A 155 19.17 -25.81 -7.50
CA PRO A 155 18.17 -24.84 -7.92
C PRO A 155 17.92 -25.10 -9.40
N SER A 156 16.75 -25.67 -9.70
CA SER A 156 16.27 -25.85 -11.05
C SER A 156 16.37 -24.50 -11.74
N ALA A 157 17.09 -24.45 -12.86
CA ALA A 157 17.32 -23.26 -13.67
C ALA A 157 16.05 -22.76 -14.40
N SER A 158 14.88 -22.93 -13.78
CA SER A 158 13.54 -22.65 -14.30
C SER A 158 12.69 -21.84 -13.33
N ASP A 159 13.26 -21.21 -12.30
CA ASP A 159 12.55 -20.24 -11.44
C ASP A 159 12.33 -18.87 -12.15
N ASP A 160 12.74 -18.75 -13.41
CA ASP A 160 12.73 -17.48 -14.16
C ASP A 160 11.36 -17.06 -14.69
N ASP A 161 10.34 -17.93 -14.65
CA ASP A 161 9.02 -17.68 -15.23
C ASP A 161 7.88 -17.67 -14.20
N GLU A 162 8.16 -17.73 -12.89
CA GLU A 162 7.08 -17.50 -11.91
C GLU A 162 6.64 -16.03 -11.93
N PRO A 163 5.36 -15.75 -12.24
CA PRO A 163 4.86 -14.39 -12.30
C PRO A 163 4.87 -13.79 -10.90
N ILE A 164 5.41 -12.59 -10.79
CA ILE A 164 5.53 -11.87 -9.52
C ILE A 164 4.13 -11.62 -8.96
N MET A 165 3.88 -12.07 -7.73
CA MET A 165 2.59 -11.83 -7.07
C MET A 165 2.60 -10.44 -6.43
N VAL A 166 1.60 -9.62 -6.74
CA VAL A 166 1.39 -8.29 -6.14
C VAL A 166 0.22 -8.40 -5.16
N GLY A 167 0.53 -8.18 -3.88
CA GLY A 167 -0.41 -8.18 -2.78
C GLY A 167 -0.80 -6.78 -2.32
N PRO A 168 -1.53 -6.68 -1.19
CA PRO A 168 -1.94 -5.40 -0.62
C PRO A 168 -0.76 -4.57 -0.07
N GLU A 169 0.36 -5.21 0.31
CA GLU A 169 1.53 -4.51 0.87
C GLU A 169 2.27 -3.68 -0.19
N GLU A 170 2.40 -4.19 -1.40
CA GLU A 170 3.00 -3.47 -2.53
C GLU A 170 2.17 -2.23 -2.87
N ILE A 171 0.84 -2.38 -2.89
CA ILE A 171 -0.09 -1.26 -3.12
C ILE A 171 0.02 -0.22 -2.00
N ALA A 172 0.07 -0.65 -0.75
CA ALA A 172 0.24 0.24 0.39
C ALA A 172 1.57 1.00 0.34
N THR A 173 2.64 0.36 -0.16
CA THR A 173 3.95 0.99 -0.34
C THR A 173 3.90 2.12 -1.37
N VAL A 174 3.20 1.92 -2.49
CA VAL A 174 3.02 2.97 -3.50
C VAL A 174 2.11 4.08 -3.00
N ALA A 175 0.97 3.73 -2.40
CA ALA A 175 0.05 4.71 -1.81
C ALA A 175 0.74 5.54 -0.71
N SER A 176 1.64 4.94 0.06
CA SER A 176 2.47 5.61 1.05
C SER A 176 3.43 6.62 0.41
N ALA A 177 4.08 6.24 -0.70
CA ALA A 177 4.98 7.14 -1.42
C ALA A 177 4.23 8.36 -2.00
N TRP A 178 3.00 8.17 -2.46
CA TRP A 178 2.18 9.25 -3.02
C TRP A 178 1.56 10.16 -1.95
N SER A 179 1.05 9.57 -0.87
CA SER A 179 0.38 10.34 0.21
C SER A 179 1.34 10.90 1.25
N GLY A 180 2.57 10.37 1.34
CA GLY A 180 3.52 10.68 2.41
C GLY A 180 3.14 10.08 3.77
N ILE A 181 2.17 9.16 3.82
CA ILE A 181 1.71 8.47 5.04
C ILE A 181 2.41 7.12 5.13
N PRO A 182 3.12 6.77 6.21
CA PRO A 182 3.87 5.51 6.31
C PRO A 182 3.00 4.25 6.09
N ALA A 183 3.48 3.30 5.30
CA ALA A 183 2.75 2.06 5.00
C ALA A 183 2.39 1.22 6.25
N GLN A 184 3.23 1.23 7.30
CA GLN A 184 2.92 0.53 8.55
C GLN A 184 1.68 1.09 9.26
N GLN A 185 1.42 2.38 9.07
CA GLN A 185 0.25 3.05 9.63
C GLN A 185 -0.98 2.79 8.77
N ILE A 186 -0.83 2.72 7.44
CA ILE A 186 -1.92 2.35 6.54
C ILE A 186 -2.54 0.98 6.90
N THR A 187 -1.74 0.01 7.34
CA THR A 187 -2.19 -1.35 7.71
C THR A 187 -2.59 -1.53 9.18
N ALA A 188 -1.95 -0.82 10.13
CA ALA A 188 -2.16 -1.04 11.56
C ALA A 188 -3.27 -0.18 12.23
N ASP A 189 -3.76 0.88 11.57
CA ASP A 189 -4.20 2.06 12.34
C ASP A 189 -5.66 2.17 12.79
N GLU A 190 -6.61 1.38 12.33
CA GLU A 190 -7.99 1.86 12.50
C GLU A 190 -8.56 1.70 13.91
N ARG A 191 -8.18 0.62 14.61
CA ARG A 191 -8.72 0.32 15.95
C ARG A 191 -7.79 0.82 17.06
N MET A 192 -6.47 0.74 16.86
CA MET A 192 -5.52 1.17 17.89
C MET A 192 -5.45 2.69 18.03
N LEU A 193 -5.60 3.47 16.94
CA LEU A 193 -5.69 4.92 17.03
C LEU A 193 -6.86 5.38 17.90
N LEU A 194 -8.02 4.70 17.84
CA LEU A 194 -9.22 5.11 18.59
C LEU A 194 -9.07 4.98 20.11
N VAL A 195 -8.34 3.97 20.57
CA VAL A 195 -8.21 3.65 22.00
C VAL A 195 -7.20 4.58 22.68
N GLY A 196 -6.23 5.13 21.95
CA GLY A 196 -5.14 5.95 22.50
C GLY A 196 -5.09 7.42 22.06
N LEU A 197 -5.95 7.89 21.15
CA LEU A 197 -5.86 9.23 20.55
C LEU A 197 -5.81 10.36 21.59
N GLU A 198 -6.67 10.30 22.59
CA GLU A 198 -6.78 11.36 23.61
C GLU A 198 -5.49 11.47 24.44
N GLU A 199 -4.94 10.33 24.85
CA GLU A 199 -3.70 10.25 25.62
C GLU A 199 -2.49 10.72 24.80
N GLN A 200 -2.46 10.41 23.50
CA GLN A 200 -1.41 10.89 22.61
C GLN A 200 -1.45 12.41 22.40
N LEU A 201 -2.66 12.99 22.32
CA LEU A 201 -2.84 14.44 22.20
C LEU A 201 -2.45 15.16 23.49
N LYS A 202 -2.83 14.62 24.66
CA LYS A 202 -2.46 15.17 25.98
C LYS A 202 -0.96 15.21 26.23
N LYS A 203 -0.19 14.28 25.66
CA LYS A 203 1.28 14.30 25.73
C LYS A 203 1.92 15.47 24.97
N LYS A 204 1.25 16.00 23.94
CA LYS A 204 1.76 17.08 23.08
C LYS A 204 1.18 18.45 23.41
N VAL A 205 -0.08 18.51 23.87
CA VAL A 205 -0.78 19.75 24.19
C VAL A 205 -1.22 19.72 25.64
N VAL A 206 -0.69 20.66 26.42
CA VAL A 206 -0.97 20.78 27.86
C VAL A 206 -2.00 21.88 28.10
N GLY A 207 -2.97 21.64 28.99
CA GLY A 207 -3.93 22.66 29.45
C GLY A 207 -5.11 22.92 28.52
N GLN A 208 -5.37 22.03 27.55
CA GLN A 208 -6.49 22.12 26.60
C GLN A 208 -7.34 20.83 26.61
N ASP A 209 -7.61 20.27 27.80
CA ASP A 209 -8.27 18.96 27.94
C ASP A 209 -9.66 18.90 27.30
N GLU A 210 -10.44 19.97 27.41
CA GLU A 210 -11.78 20.07 26.80
C GLU A 210 -11.70 20.00 25.27
N ALA A 211 -10.76 20.74 24.66
CA ALA A 211 -10.55 20.72 23.22
C ALA A 211 -10.06 19.34 22.75
N VAL A 212 -9.15 18.71 23.49
CA VAL A 212 -8.64 17.36 23.18
C VAL A 212 -9.75 16.30 23.27
N ALA A 213 -10.62 16.38 24.29
CA ALA A 213 -11.76 15.48 24.43
C ALA A 213 -12.79 15.65 23.29
N ALA A 214 -13.12 16.90 22.94
CA ALA A 214 -14.05 17.20 21.85
C ALA A 214 -13.53 16.70 20.49
N ILE A 215 -12.24 16.90 20.21
CA ILE A 215 -11.57 16.38 19.01
C ILE A 215 -11.65 14.85 18.98
N SER A 216 -11.25 14.21 20.07
CA SER A 216 -11.20 12.75 20.17
C SER A 216 -12.58 12.13 19.96
N GLN A 217 -13.63 12.74 20.50
CA GLN A 217 -15.01 12.29 20.30
C GLN A 217 -15.50 12.49 18.87
N ALA A 218 -15.17 13.62 18.22
CA ALA A 218 -15.52 13.88 16.83
C ALA A 218 -14.89 12.83 15.89
N VAL A 219 -13.60 12.54 16.09
CA VAL A 219 -12.89 11.51 15.33
C VAL A 219 -13.49 10.13 15.56
N LYS A 220 -13.76 9.75 16.83
CA LYS A 220 -14.42 8.48 17.18
C LYS A 220 -15.78 8.33 16.49
N ARG A 221 -16.62 9.37 16.49
CA ARG A 221 -17.94 9.37 15.82
C ARG A 221 -17.83 9.14 14.31
N SER A 222 -16.88 9.79 13.65
CA SER A 222 -16.67 9.58 12.21
C SER A 222 -16.23 8.16 11.87
N ARG A 223 -15.52 7.48 12.78
CA ARG A 223 -15.00 6.14 12.54
C ARG A 223 -16.02 5.03 12.78
N VAL A 224 -17.01 5.25 13.65
CA VAL A 224 -18.11 4.29 13.87
C VAL A 224 -19.25 4.42 12.83
N GLY A 225 -19.01 5.11 11.72
CA GLY A 225 -19.99 5.26 10.63
C GLY A 225 -21.17 6.18 10.97
N LEU A 226 -21.12 6.91 12.08
CA LEU A 226 -22.16 7.88 12.47
C LEU A 226 -21.98 9.25 11.78
N LYS A 227 -21.27 9.28 10.66
CA LYS A 227 -20.96 10.49 9.91
C LYS A 227 -21.55 10.40 8.51
N ASP A 228 -22.08 11.52 8.07
CA ASP A 228 -22.49 11.79 6.69
C ASP A 228 -21.29 11.66 5.72
N PRO A 229 -21.35 10.77 4.71
CA PRO A 229 -20.24 10.54 3.77
C PRO A 229 -19.82 11.80 3.01
N ASP A 230 -20.73 12.74 2.78
CA ASP A 230 -20.48 13.98 2.02
C ASP A 230 -19.84 15.10 2.87
N ARG A 231 -19.57 14.84 4.16
CA ARG A 231 -18.99 15.82 5.08
C ARG A 231 -17.54 15.48 5.42
N PRO A 232 -16.72 16.43 5.91
CA PRO A 232 -15.40 16.12 6.47
C PRO A 232 -15.50 15.31 7.77
N ILE A 233 -14.45 14.56 8.13
CA ILE A 233 -14.32 13.72 9.35
C ILE A 233 -14.69 14.52 10.60
N ALA A 234 -14.22 15.76 10.68
CA ALA A 234 -14.72 16.71 11.65
C ALA A 234 -14.66 18.14 11.15
N THR A 235 -15.58 18.98 11.62
CA THR A 235 -15.54 20.43 11.42
C THR A 235 -15.31 21.07 12.78
N MET A 236 -14.26 21.87 12.91
CA MET A 236 -13.77 22.40 14.18
C MET A 236 -13.53 23.90 14.08
N ILE A 237 -13.91 24.61 15.13
CA ILE A 237 -13.64 26.04 15.29
C ILE A 237 -12.82 26.21 16.56
N PHE A 238 -11.63 26.77 16.43
CA PHE A 238 -10.72 27.04 17.55
C PHE A 238 -10.78 28.52 17.93
N CYS A 239 -11.45 28.82 19.04
CA CYS A 239 -11.62 30.18 19.57
C CYS A 239 -10.61 30.49 20.69
N GLY A 240 -10.11 31.73 20.79
CA GLY A 240 -9.21 32.16 21.88
C GLY A 240 -8.03 33.07 21.46
N PRO A 241 -7.21 33.56 22.40
CA PRO A 241 -6.09 34.44 22.08
C PRO A 241 -4.97 33.71 21.33
N THR A 242 -4.13 34.47 20.61
CA THR A 242 -2.95 33.90 19.92
C THR A 242 -1.95 33.33 20.92
N GLY A 243 -1.31 32.21 20.59
CA GLY A 243 -0.27 31.59 21.42
C GLY A 243 -0.74 30.54 22.43
N VAL A 244 -2.05 30.26 22.52
CA VAL A 244 -2.61 29.22 23.42
C VAL A 244 -2.51 27.78 22.88
N GLY A 245 -1.87 27.58 21.73
CA GLY A 245 -1.64 26.24 21.17
C GLY A 245 -2.70 25.71 20.20
N LYS A 246 -3.62 26.53 19.68
CA LYS A 246 -4.64 26.10 18.69
C LYS A 246 -4.03 25.43 17.46
N THR A 247 -3.01 26.06 16.87
CA THR A 247 -2.29 25.54 15.71
C THR A 247 -1.51 24.27 16.07
N GLU A 248 -0.95 24.24 17.28
CA GLU A 248 -0.18 23.09 17.76
C GLU A 248 -1.07 21.87 17.98
N LEU A 249 -2.29 22.07 18.47
CA LEU A 249 -3.30 21.02 18.59
C LEU A 249 -3.71 20.45 17.24
N THR A 250 -3.81 21.29 16.21
CA THR A 250 -4.09 20.83 14.84
C THR A 250 -2.92 20.04 14.26
N LYS A 251 -1.67 20.48 14.48
CA LYS A 251 -0.47 19.75 14.07
C LYS A 251 -0.31 18.43 14.83
N ALA A 252 -0.59 18.42 16.12
CA ALA A 252 -0.54 17.22 16.96
C ALA A 252 -1.60 16.20 16.50
N LEU A 253 -2.81 16.67 16.17
CA LEU A 253 -3.85 15.85 15.58
C LEU A 253 -3.42 15.27 14.24
N ALA A 254 -2.86 16.09 13.35
CA ALA A 254 -2.37 15.63 12.05
C ALA A 254 -1.28 14.57 12.19
N ALA A 255 -0.31 14.80 13.08
CA ALA A 255 0.77 13.87 13.35
C ALA A 255 0.28 12.54 13.95
N CYS A 256 -0.68 12.58 14.86
CA CYS A 256 -1.25 11.38 15.49
C CYS A 256 -2.22 10.64 14.57
N TYR A 257 -2.91 11.34 13.67
CA TYR A 257 -3.96 10.77 12.84
C TYR A 257 -3.47 10.32 11.45
N PHE A 258 -2.51 11.03 10.87
CA PHE A 258 -1.95 10.74 9.55
C PHE A 258 -0.47 10.33 9.59
N GLY A 259 0.19 10.37 10.75
CA GLY A 259 1.57 9.94 10.88
C GLY A 259 2.66 10.92 10.47
N SER A 260 2.32 11.94 9.69
CA SER A 260 3.25 12.93 9.21
C SER A 260 2.76 14.35 9.53
N VAL A 261 3.69 15.18 10.00
CA VAL A 261 3.43 16.60 10.33
C VAL A 261 3.34 17.45 9.04
N SER A 262 3.95 16.96 7.96
CA SER A 262 4.16 17.70 6.70
C SER A 262 2.97 17.70 5.75
N LEU A 263 1.86 17.05 6.12
CA LEU A 263 0.62 17.18 5.35
C LEU A 263 0.20 18.64 5.41
N HIS A 264 0.34 19.29 4.26
CA HIS A 264 -0.07 20.65 4.02
C HIS A 264 -1.53 20.78 4.46
N PHE A 265 -1.89 21.94 5.03
CA PHE A 265 -3.24 22.26 5.50
C PHE A 265 -4.37 21.90 4.50
N GLU A 266 -4.04 21.70 3.22
CA GLU A 266 -4.93 21.22 2.16
C GLU A 266 -5.44 19.77 2.34
N SER A 267 -4.61 18.82 2.81
CA SER A 267 -5.09 17.45 3.06
C SER A 267 -5.95 17.38 4.33
N LEU A 268 -5.61 18.19 5.34
CA LEU A 268 -6.52 18.47 6.45
C LEU A 268 -7.80 19.10 5.92
N GLY A 269 -7.80 20.00 4.93
CA GLY A 269 -9.02 20.59 4.39
C GLY A 269 -10.08 19.57 3.92
N SER A 270 -9.65 18.42 3.39
CA SER A 270 -10.55 17.33 2.98
C SER A 270 -11.11 16.51 4.14
N ALA A 271 -10.34 16.36 5.23
CA ALA A 271 -10.68 15.51 6.37
C ALA A 271 -11.17 16.29 7.60
N PHE A 272 -10.59 17.44 7.87
CA PHE A 272 -10.77 18.32 9.01
C PHE A 272 -10.90 19.79 8.56
N SER A 273 -12.13 20.31 8.57
CA SER A 273 -12.35 21.74 8.32
C SER A 273 -12.07 22.53 9.60
N CYS A 274 -10.91 23.20 9.68
CA CYS A 274 -10.50 23.99 10.84
C CYS A 274 -10.61 25.50 10.58
N LEU A 275 -11.32 26.23 11.43
CA LEU A 275 -11.37 27.71 11.44
C LEU A 275 -10.78 28.24 12.74
N PHE A 276 -9.81 29.16 12.65
CA PHE A 276 -9.22 29.82 13.82
C PHE A 276 -9.84 31.22 13.97
N ILE A 277 -10.51 31.47 15.10
CA ILE A 277 -11.13 32.76 15.46
C ILE A 277 -10.44 33.34 16.70
#